data_AF-A0A2L0MW72-F1
#
_entry.id   AF-A0A2L0MW72-F1
#
_cell.length_a   1.000
_cell.length_b   1.000
_cell.length_c   1.000
_cell.angle_alpha   90.00
_cell.angle_beta   90.00
_cell.angle_gamma   90.00
#
_symmetry.space_group_name_H-M   'P 1'
#
loop_
_entity.id
_entity.type
_entity.pdbx_description
1 polymer ?
#
loop_
_entity_poly.entity_id
_entity_poly.type
_entity_poly.pdbx_seq_one_letter_code
_entity_poly.pdbx_strand_id
1 'polypeptide(L)' 'MEEEYLLVDVRTRATVPRAAAVLRDASRVLGPRAQAEFYATQVEGWSEQRHTARLPRIRPTNRQEPATVGWYRW' A
#
# COMPACT_ATOMS: atom_id res chain seq x y z
N MET A 1 -7.13 9.17 -1.60
CA MET A 1 -5.77 8.92 -1.07
C MET A 1 -5.13 7.88 -1.97
N GLU A 2 -3.86 8.06 -2.25
CA GLU A 2 -3.09 7.25 -3.20
C GLU A 2 -2.14 6.34 -2.41
N GLU A 3 -2.02 5.10 -2.86
CA GLU A 3 -1.08 4.11 -2.34
C GLU A 3 -0.27 3.55 -3.51
N GLU A 4 1.05 3.69 -3.42
CA GLU A 4 1.99 3.17 -4.40
C GLU A 4 2.63 1.88 -3.91
N TYR A 5 2.80 0.93 -4.82
CA TYR A 5 3.33 -0.39 -4.53
C TYR A 5 4.48 -0.74 -5.46
N LEU A 6 5.60 -1.17 -4.89
CA LEU A 6 6.73 -1.73 -5.62
C LEU A 6 6.55 -3.24 -5.80
N LEU A 7 6.62 -3.70 -7.04
CA LEU A 7 6.54 -5.12 -7.38
C LEU A 7 7.91 -5.77 -7.19
N VAL A 8 7.95 -6.77 -6.32
CA VAL A 8 9.18 -7.52 -6.00
C VAL A 8 9.01 -9.02 -6.21
N ASP A 9 10.08 -9.69 -6.59
CA ASP A 9 10.14 -11.14 -6.53
C ASP A 9 10.16 -11.60 -5.07
N VAL A 10 9.34 -12.58 -4.73
CA VAL A 10 9.17 -13.03 -3.33
C VAL A 10 10.44 -13.68 -2.76
N ARG A 11 11.25 -14.30 -3.61
CA ARG A 11 12.44 -15.06 -3.21
C ARG A 11 13.66 -14.14 -3.12
N THR A 12 13.84 -13.26 -4.09
CA THR A 12 15.06 -12.42 -4.18
C THR A 12 14.87 -11.01 -3.64
N ARG A 13 13.62 -10.56 -3.44
CA ARG A 13 13.25 -9.17 -3.10
C ARG A 13 13.69 -8.13 -4.13
N ALA A 14 14.18 -8.55 -5.29
CA ALA A 14 14.50 -7.66 -6.40
C ALA A 14 13.21 -7.15 -7.06
N THR A 15 13.25 -5.93 -7.59
CA THR A 15 12.13 -5.36 -8.35
C THR A 15 11.87 -6.12 -9.63
N VAL A 16 10.59 -6.32 -9.98
CA VAL A 16 10.19 -7.04 -11.19
C VAL A 16 9.31 -6.16 -12.09
N PRO A 17 9.61 -6.05 -13.40
CA PRO A 17 8.87 -5.18 -14.30
C PRO A 17 7.55 -5.85 -14.76
N ARG A 18 6.59 -6.02 -13.83
CA ARG A 18 5.32 -6.75 -14.06
C ARG A 18 4.06 -5.89 -13.91
N ALA A 19 4.18 -4.57 -13.87
CA ALA A 19 3.06 -3.65 -13.65
C ALA A 19 1.87 -3.91 -14.58
N ALA A 20 2.10 -4.07 -15.89
CA ALA A 20 1.02 -4.31 -16.85
C ALA A 20 0.21 -5.58 -16.55
N ALA A 21 0.86 -6.66 -16.08
CA ALA A 21 0.18 -7.89 -15.73
C ALA A 21 -0.63 -7.73 -14.44
N VAL A 22 -0.04 -7.10 -13.42
CA VAL A 22 -0.71 -6.81 -12.15
C VAL A 22 -1.90 -5.89 -12.34
N LEU A 23 -1.76 -4.84 -13.15
CA LEU A 23 -2.84 -3.89 -13.42
C LEU A 23 -4.01 -4.54 -14.15
N ARG A 24 -3.76 -5.38 -15.15
CA ARG A 24 -4.83 -6.13 -15.82
C ARG A 24 -5.68 -6.93 -14.83
N ASP A 25 -5.04 -7.54 -13.83
CA ASP A 25 -5.76 -8.31 -12.81
C ASP A 25 -6.41 -7.38 -11.77
N ALA A 26 -5.71 -6.36 -11.28
CA ALA A 26 -6.19 -5.41 -10.27
C ALA A 26 -7.38 -4.58 -10.78
N SER A 27 -7.37 -4.17 -12.05
CA SER A 27 -8.47 -3.42 -12.67
C SER A 27 -9.79 -4.20 -12.71
N ARG A 28 -9.77 -5.54 -12.60
CA ARG A 28 -11.01 -6.33 -12.46
C ARG A 28 -11.75 -6.04 -11.14
N VAL A 29 -11.03 -5.61 -10.10
CA VAL A 29 -11.59 -5.32 -8.77
C VAL A 29 -11.67 -3.82 -8.52
N LEU A 30 -10.62 -3.08 -8.88
CA LEU A 30 -10.48 -1.66 -8.57
C LEU A 30 -10.95 -0.75 -9.71
N GLY A 31 -11.09 -1.29 -10.92
CA GLY A 31 -11.45 -0.51 -12.10
C GLY A 31 -10.38 0.54 -12.43
N PRO A 32 -10.79 1.77 -12.80
CA PRO A 32 -9.88 2.89 -13.10
C PRO A 32 -9.02 3.35 -11.91
N ARG A 33 -9.30 2.84 -10.70
CA ARG A 33 -8.54 3.19 -9.50
C ARG A 33 -7.21 2.45 -9.40
N ALA A 34 -6.96 1.45 -10.24
CA ALA A 34 -5.65 0.82 -10.37
C ALA A 34 -4.92 1.44 -11.57
N GLN A 35 -3.75 2.04 -11.34
CA GLN A 35 -3.04 2.82 -12.33
C GLN A 35 -1.55 2.44 -12.41
N ALA A 36 -0.96 2.62 -13.58
CA ALA A 36 0.49 2.69 -13.72
C ALA A 36 0.92 4.12 -13.44
N GLU A 37 2.00 4.29 -12.68
CA GLU A 37 2.54 5.61 -12.40
C GLU A 37 3.68 5.95 -13.38
N PHE A 38 4.90 5.42 -13.14
CA PHE A 38 6.08 5.71 -13.99
C PHE A 38 6.87 4.47 -14.41
N TYR A 39 7.20 3.57 -13.48
CA TYR A 39 8.03 2.41 -13.77
C TYR A 39 7.20 1.14 -13.99
N ALA A 40 7.70 0.25 -14.87
CA ALA A 40 7.12 -1.08 -15.06
C ALA A 40 7.16 -1.95 -13.79
N THR A 41 7.86 -1.51 -12.75
CA THR A 41 7.99 -2.16 -11.43
C THR A 41 7.01 -1.61 -10.40
N GLN A 42 6.17 -0.64 -10.72
CA GLN A 42 5.26 0.00 -9.78
C GLN A 42 3.81 -0.04 -10.23
N VAL A 43 2.89 -0.03 -9.26
CA VAL A 43 1.45 0.15 -9.47
C VAL A 43 0.90 1.06 -8.38
N GLU A 44 -0.14 1.81 -8.70
CA GLU A 44 -0.82 2.73 -7.79
C GLU A 44 -2.29 2.35 -7.63
N GLY A 45 -2.82 2.53 -6.42
CA GLY A 45 -4.23 2.46 -6.10
C GLY A 45 -4.75 3.78 -5.53
N TRP A 46 -5.80 4.35 -6.12
CA TRP A 46 -6.50 5.52 -5.57
C TRP A 46 -7.80 5.15 -4.84
N SER A 47 -8.04 5.80 -3.71
CA SER A 47 -9.29 5.75 -2.95
C SER A 47 -10.01 7.09 -2.97
N GLU A 48 -11.33 7.04 -3.12
CA GLU A 48 -12.19 8.22 -3.00
C GLU A 48 -11.97 8.91 -1.65
N GLN A 49 -12.10 10.24 -1.67
CA GLN A 49 -12.04 11.03 -0.46
C GLN A 49 -13.17 10.62 0.50
N ARG A 50 -12.81 10.36 1.75
CA ARG A 50 -13.74 10.07 2.85
C ARG A 50 -13.48 11.06 3.98
N HIS A 51 -14.55 11.50 4.65
CA HIS A 51 -14.47 12.49 5.73
C HIS A 51 -13.83 11.96 7.02
N THR A 52 -13.61 10.66 7.13
CA THR A 52 -13.02 10.03 8.32
C THR A 52 -12.01 8.96 7.91
N ALA A 53 -10.81 9.02 8.48
CA ALA A 53 -9.89 7.90 8.46
C ALA A 53 -10.37 6.85 9.47
N ARG A 54 -10.73 5.64 9.00
CA ARG A 54 -10.94 4.52 9.91
C ARG A 54 -9.58 3.91 10.20
N LEU A 55 -9.07 4.10 11.42
CA LEU A 55 -7.78 3.53 11.83
C LEU A 55 -7.83 1.99 11.72
N PRO A 56 -6.77 1.34 11.20
CA PRO A 56 -6.70 -0.11 11.18
C PRO A 56 -6.85 -0.63 12.62
N ARG A 57 -7.67 -1.68 12.78
CA ARG A 57 -7.93 -2.27 14.09
C ARG A 57 -6.68 -3.01 14.53
N ILE A 58 -5.79 -2.34 15.26
CA ILE A 58 -4.65 -2.95 15.93
C ILE A 58 -5.21 -4.00 16.90
N ARG A 59 -4.96 -5.29 16.64
CA ARG A 59 -5.14 -6.32 17.67
C ARG A 59 -3.93 -6.21 18.59
N PRO A 60 -4.08 -5.80 19.86
CA PRO A 60 -2.96 -5.83 20.79
C PRO A 60 -2.60 -7.29 21.07
N THR A 61 -1.43 -7.72 20.62
CA THR A 61 -0.75 -8.87 21.21
C THR A 61 -0.02 -8.38 22.45
N ASN A 62 -0.57 -8.70 23.62
CA ASN A 62 -0.06 -8.31 24.94
C ASN A 62 1.41 -8.77 25.15
N ARG A 63 2.34 -7.83 25.33
CA ARG A 63 3.33 -7.83 26.41
C ARG A 63 4.09 -6.48 26.52
N GLN A 64 3.98 -5.89 27.71
CA GLN A 64 4.87 -4.96 28.44
C GLN A 64 4.83 -3.43 28.19
N GLU A 65 4.12 -2.76 29.12
CA GLU A 65 4.42 -1.55 29.94
C GLU A 65 4.79 -0.16 29.33
N PRO A 66 4.48 0.95 30.06
CA PRO A 66 4.02 2.20 29.47
C PRO A 66 5.19 3.14 29.12
N ALA A 67 5.33 3.46 27.84
CA ALA A 67 6.14 4.59 27.41
C ALA A 67 5.23 5.67 26.80
N THR A 68 5.14 6.78 27.53
CA THR A 68 4.56 8.05 27.14
C THR A 68 4.85 8.37 25.67
N VAL A 69 3.78 8.63 24.92
CA VAL A 69 3.81 8.96 23.50
C VAL A 69 4.68 10.20 23.26
N GLY A 70 5.85 10.00 22.64
CA GLY A 70 6.64 11.05 22.02
C GLY A 70 6.48 10.99 20.51
N TRP A 71 5.86 12.00 19.91
CA TRP A 71 5.81 12.16 18.45
C TRP A 71 7.07 12.92 18.00
N TYR A 72 7.87 12.31 17.13
CA TYR A 72 8.83 13.04 16.30
C TYR A 72 8.35 13.03 14.85
N ARG A 73 8.28 14.23 14.27
CA ARG A 73 8.03 14.48 12.85
C ARG A 73 9.35 15.01 12.28
N TRP A 74 9.88 14.35 11.27
CA TRP A 74 10.91 14.93 10.39
C TRP A 74 10.24 15.90 9.42
#